data_AF-A0AAW6AZQ4-F1
#
_entry.id   AF-A0AAW6AZQ4-F1
#
_cell.length_a   1.000
_cell.length_b   1.000
_cell.length_c   1.000
_cell.angle_alpha   90.00
_cell.angle_beta   90.00
_cell.angle_gamma   90.00
#
_symmetry.space_group_name_H-M   'P 1'
#
loop_
_entity.id
_entity.type
_entity.pdbx_description
1 polymer ?
#
loop_
_entity_poly.entity_id
_entity_poly.type
_entity_poly.pdbx_seq_one_letter_code
_entity_poly.pdbx_strand_id
1 'polypeptide(L)'
;MIRYVTKNDEGQILSMMELVKDDFAGYKEKEFLEAVYSAISNDEAIMEEKDGRIAGMLMCSRGEKELSFLAVHPEYRKKGVAKRLIEKMTEWFTVGDIISVVTFQDGDPKGIPARACYHACGFADDEKLTVFEYPCQKMVFRILH
;
A
#
# COMPACT_ATOMS: atom_id res chain seq x y z
N MET A 1 3.49 -7.60 14.94
CA MET A 1 4.72 -8.03 14.24
C MET A 1 4.51 -7.81 12.75
N ILE A 2 5.52 -7.36 12.00
CA ILE A 2 5.43 -7.32 10.53
C ILE A 2 6.02 -8.63 9.98
N ARG A 3 5.28 -9.27 9.08
CA ARG A 3 5.69 -10.52 8.41
C ARG A 3 5.18 -10.54 6.96
N TYR A 4 5.74 -11.45 6.16
CA TYR A 4 5.20 -11.74 4.83
C TYR A 4 3.78 -12.31 4.95
N VAL A 5 2.96 -11.93 3.98
CA VAL A 5 1.60 -12.47 3.81
C VAL A 5 1.72 -13.89 3.25
N THR A 6 0.85 -14.78 3.70
CA THR A 6 0.75 -16.15 3.21
C THR A 6 -0.67 -16.43 2.70
N LYS A 7 -0.85 -17.54 1.97
CA LYS A 7 -2.19 -17.94 1.50
C LYS A 7 -3.18 -18.18 2.65
N ASN A 8 -2.70 -18.52 3.85
CA ASN A 8 -3.57 -18.72 5.02
C ASN A 8 -4.17 -17.41 5.55
N ASP A 9 -3.66 -16.25 5.12
CA ASP A 9 -4.13 -14.94 5.57
C ASP A 9 -5.33 -14.41 4.76
N GLU A 10 -5.71 -15.08 3.66
CA GLU A 10 -6.77 -14.66 2.74
C GLU A 10 -8.07 -14.24 3.45
N GLY A 11 -8.55 -15.06 4.39
CA GLY A 11 -9.78 -14.75 5.12
C GLY A 11 -9.68 -13.45 5.93
N GLN A 12 -8.52 -13.15 6.52
CA GLN A 12 -8.32 -11.88 7.24
C GLN A 12 -8.18 -10.70 6.28
N ILE A 13 -7.51 -10.90 5.13
CA ILE A 13 -7.35 -9.88 4.10
C ILE A 13 -8.72 -9.48 3.53
N LEU A 14 -9.55 -10.46 3.14
CA LEU A 14 -10.91 -10.23 2.66
C LEU A 14 -11.77 -9.54 3.72
N SER A 15 -11.67 -9.98 4.98
CA SER A 15 -12.38 -9.33 6.10
C SER A 15 -11.96 -7.86 6.28
N MET A 16 -10.66 -7.54 6.09
CA MET A 16 -10.21 -6.15 6.10
C MET A 16 -10.73 -5.38 4.88
N MET A 17 -10.75 -6.00 3.70
CA MET A 17 -11.24 -5.37 2.47
C MET A 17 -12.72 -4.99 2.55
N GLU A 18 -13.56 -5.81 3.20
CA GLU A 18 -14.96 -5.43 3.45
C GLU A 18 -15.12 -4.10 4.20
N LEU A 19 -14.11 -3.71 4.99
CA LEU A 19 -14.12 -2.46 5.75
C LEU A 19 -13.53 -1.25 5.01
N VAL A 20 -12.72 -1.49 3.96
CA VAL A 20 -11.93 -0.42 3.31
C VAL A 20 -12.12 -0.34 1.79
N LYS A 21 -12.82 -1.28 1.15
CA LYS A 21 -12.95 -1.35 -0.31
C LYS A 21 -13.51 -0.08 -0.96
N ASP A 22 -14.34 0.68 -0.26
CA ASP A 22 -14.90 1.94 -0.77
C ASP A 22 -13.84 3.06 -0.94
N ASP A 23 -12.69 2.91 -0.26
CA ASP A 23 -11.52 3.78 -0.40
C ASP A 23 -10.74 3.48 -1.70
N PHE A 24 -11.01 2.35 -2.38
CA PHE A 24 -10.32 1.90 -3.59
C PHE A 24 -11.22 1.98 -4.82
N ALA A 25 -10.89 2.89 -5.74
CA ALA A 25 -11.62 3.02 -6.99
C ALA A 25 -11.48 1.75 -7.85
N GLY A 26 -12.61 1.20 -8.31
CA GLY A 26 -12.62 0.05 -9.20
C GLY A 26 -12.28 -1.29 -8.53
N TYR A 27 -12.34 -1.39 -7.19
CA TYR A 27 -12.10 -2.64 -6.48
C TYR A 27 -12.96 -3.78 -7.01
N LYS A 28 -12.30 -4.88 -7.37
CA LYS A 28 -12.92 -6.16 -7.72
C LYS A 28 -12.18 -7.26 -6.98
N GLU A 29 -12.91 -7.99 -6.14
CA GLU A 29 -12.33 -8.98 -5.24
C GLU A 29 -11.48 -10.03 -5.95
N LYS A 30 -11.95 -10.56 -7.09
CA LYS A 30 -11.20 -11.56 -7.85
C LYS A 30 -9.85 -11.03 -8.36
N GLU A 31 -9.85 -9.85 -8.98
CA GLU A 31 -8.63 -9.22 -9.50
C GLU A 31 -7.67 -8.86 -8.36
N PHE A 32 -8.22 -8.43 -7.23
CA PHE A 32 -7.44 -8.15 -6.02
C PHE A 32 -6.79 -9.42 -5.45
N LEU A 33 -7.52 -10.52 -5.29
CA LEU A 33 -6.96 -11.78 -4.80
C LEU A 33 -5.88 -12.35 -5.73
N GLU A 34 -6.07 -12.25 -7.05
CA GLU A 34 -5.05 -12.61 -8.04
C GLU A 34 -3.77 -11.79 -7.83
N ALA A 35 -3.89 -10.48 -7.60
CA ALA A 35 -2.75 -9.61 -7.27
C ALA A 35 -2.09 -9.99 -5.93
N VAL A 36 -2.88 -10.31 -4.90
CA VAL A 36 -2.37 -10.78 -3.60
C VAL A 36 -1.58 -12.08 -3.75
N TYR A 37 -2.10 -13.07 -4.47
CA TYR A 37 -1.38 -14.34 -4.67
C TYR A 37 -0.10 -14.18 -5.49
N SER A 38 -0.11 -13.29 -6.49
CA SER A 38 1.09 -12.92 -7.24
C SER A 38 2.14 -12.31 -6.31
N ALA A 39 1.74 -11.32 -5.51
CA ALA A 39 2.64 -10.66 -4.56
C ALA A 39 3.16 -11.61 -3.48
N ILE A 40 2.35 -12.55 -2.98
CA ILE A 40 2.80 -13.60 -2.06
C ILE A 40 3.87 -14.48 -2.73
N SER A 41 3.68 -14.86 -4.00
CA SER A 41 4.61 -15.73 -4.72
C SER A 41 5.97 -15.07 -5.00
N ASN A 42 6.00 -13.73 -4.99
CA ASN A 42 7.21 -12.92 -5.24
C ASN A 42 7.84 -12.34 -3.96
N ASP A 43 7.34 -12.67 -2.77
CA ASP A 43 7.74 -12.01 -1.50
C ASP A 43 7.59 -10.47 -1.55
N GLU A 44 6.48 -10.02 -2.12
CA GLU A 44 6.12 -8.61 -2.40
C GLU A 44 4.90 -8.12 -1.58
N ALA A 45 4.42 -8.93 -0.62
CA ALA A 45 3.32 -8.59 0.27
C ALA A 45 3.70 -8.78 1.74
N ILE A 46 3.54 -7.74 2.55
CA ILE A 46 3.73 -7.77 4.01
C ILE A 46 2.50 -7.25 4.74
N MET A 47 2.28 -7.76 5.94
CA MET A 47 1.24 -7.31 6.84
C MET A 47 1.79 -7.06 8.24
N GLU A 48 1.20 -6.09 8.93
CA GLU A 48 1.38 -5.92 10.37
C GLU A 48 0.25 -6.64 11.08
N GLU A 49 0.60 -7.54 11.99
CA GLU A 49 -0.34 -8.24 12.85
C GLU A 49 -0.32 -7.64 14.27
N LYS A 50 -1.50 -7.42 14.85
CA LYS A 50 -1.71 -7.03 16.24
C LYS A 50 -2.82 -7.89 16.84
N ASP A 51 -2.55 -8.49 18.00
CA ASP A 51 -3.50 -9.32 18.75
C ASP A 51 -4.13 -10.44 17.89
N GLY A 52 -3.32 -11.08 17.03
CA GLY A 52 -3.75 -12.16 16.13
C GLY A 52 -4.59 -11.69 14.93
N ARG A 53 -4.69 -10.38 14.69
CA ARG A 53 -5.47 -9.77 13.62
C ARG A 53 -4.62 -8.89 12.73
N ILE A 54 -5.00 -8.81 11.46
CA ILE A 54 -4.44 -7.85 10.50
C ILE A 54 -4.68 -6.39 10.97
N ALA A 55 -3.60 -5.66 11.21
CA ALA A 55 -3.63 -4.23 11.48
C ALA A 55 -3.48 -3.40 10.20
N GLY A 56 -2.79 -3.94 9.20
CA GLY A 56 -2.64 -3.37 7.88
C GLY A 56 -1.78 -4.24 6.96
N MET A 57 -1.83 -3.95 5.67
CA MET A 57 -1.11 -4.69 4.63
C MET A 57 -0.58 -3.74 3.57
N LEU A 58 0.59 -4.09 3.04
CA LEU A 58 1.24 -3.40 1.93
C LEU A 58 1.66 -4.42 0.87
N MET A 59 1.45 -4.07 -0.39
CA MET A 59 2.05 -4.75 -1.54
C MET A 59 2.91 -3.76 -2.33
N CYS A 60 4.11 -4.20 -2.74
CA CYS A 60 4.99 -3.40 -3.57
C CYS A 60 5.79 -4.31 -4.50
N SER A 61 5.78 -4.01 -5.80
CA SER A 61 6.60 -4.72 -6.77
C SER A 61 8.06 -4.33 -6.60
N ARG A 62 8.96 -5.32 -6.46
CA ARG A 62 10.41 -5.10 -6.42
C ARG A 62 10.97 -4.76 -7.80
N GLY A 63 10.43 -5.40 -8.84
CA GLY A 63 10.83 -5.17 -10.23
C GLY A 63 10.47 -3.77 -10.72
N GLU A 64 9.20 -3.39 -10.56
CA GLU A 64 8.70 -2.08 -11.00
C GLU A 64 8.97 -0.96 -9.99
N LYS A 65 9.37 -1.32 -8.75
CA LYS A 65 9.56 -0.39 -7.63
C LYS A 65 8.29 0.42 -7.38
N GLU A 66 7.14 -0.24 -7.41
CA GLU A 66 5.84 0.41 -7.28
C GLU A 66 5.08 -0.14 -6.08
N LEU A 67 4.72 0.74 -5.13
CA LEU A 67 3.75 0.44 -4.08
C LEU A 67 2.36 0.41 -4.72
N SER A 68 1.82 -0.79 -4.86
CA SER A 68 0.55 -1.04 -5.56
C SER A 68 -0.65 -1.12 -4.61
N PHE A 69 -0.41 -1.38 -3.33
CA PHE A 69 -1.48 -1.44 -2.32
C PHE A 69 -0.98 -1.07 -0.93
N LEU A 70 -1.75 -0.27 -0.21
CA LEU A 70 -1.57 -0.02 1.22
C LEU A 70 -2.93 0.24 1.87
N ALA A 71 -3.28 -0.58 2.86
CA ALA A 71 -4.46 -0.38 3.68
C ALA A 71 -4.14 -0.58 5.16
N VAL A 72 -4.82 0.19 6.00
CA VAL A 72 -4.78 0.04 7.46
C VAL A 72 -6.20 -0.20 7.95
N HIS A 73 -6.36 -1.28 8.71
CA HIS A 73 -7.62 -1.64 9.34
C HIS A 73 -8.13 -0.45 10.18
N PRO A 74 -9.42 -0.07 10.11
CA PRO A 74 -9.93 1.17 10.71
C PRO A 74 -9.55 1.38 12.18
N GLU A 75 -9.63 0.34 13.02
CA GLU A 75 -9.27 0.39 14.45
C GLU A 75 -7.79 0.68 14.73
N TYR A 76 -6.92 0.54 13.73
CA TYR A 76 -5.48 0.75 13.84
C TYR A 76 -4.98 1.98 13.07
N ARG A 77 -5.88 2.76 12.45
CA ARG A 77 -5.55 4.04 11.82
C ARG A 77 -4.98 5.02 12.86
N LYS A 78 -4.11 5.93 12.42
CA LYS A 78 -3.39 6.91 13.27
C LYS A 78 -2.50 6.30 14.38
N LYS A 79 -2.21 4.99 14.33
CA LYS A 79 -1.26 4.29 15.23
C LYS A 79 0.07 3.94 14.55
N GLY A 80 0.40 4.62 13.44
CA GLY A 80 1.65 4.46 12.69
C GLY A 80 1.83 3.15 11.91
N VAL A 81 0.76 2.37 11.69
CA VAL A 81 0.83 1.08 10.95
C VAL A 81 1.36 1.27 9.54
N ALA A 82 0.75 2.17 8.77
CA ALA A 82 1.17 2.48 7.39
C ALA A 82 2.65 2.88 7.31
N LYS A 83 3.10 3.75 8.22
CA LYS A 83 4.50 4.20 8.29
C LYS A 83 5.46 3.02 8.51
N ARG A 84 5.17 2.14 9.48
CA ARG A 84 6.01 0.97 9.75
C ARG A 84 6.04 -0.02 8.59
N LEU A 85 4.92 -0.19 7.89
CA LEU A 85 4.86 -1.02 6.67
C LEU A 85 5.72 -0.43 5.56
N ILE A 86 5.63 0.89 5.32
CA ILE A 86 6.47 1.58 4.33
C ILE A 86 7.94 1.45 4.71
N GLU A 87 8.31 1.75 5.97
CA GLU A 87 9.68 1.58 6.48
C GLU A 87 10.19 0.15 6.24
N LYS A 88 9.40 -0.87 6.55
CA LYS A 88 9.79 -2.27 6.31
C LYS A 88 9.94 -2.60 4.82
N MET A 89 9.10 -2.04 3.95
CA MET A 89 9.19 -2.22 2.51
C MET A 89 10.46 -1.59 1.92
N THR A 90 10.97 -0.49 2.51
CA THR A 90 12.22 0.13 2.02
C THR A 90 13.42 -0.81 2.08
N GLU A 91 13.43 -1.78 3.00
CA GLU A 91 14.49 -2.79 3.12
C GLU A 91 14.58 -3.73 1.90
N TRP A 92 13.60 -3.70 0.98
CA TRP A 92 13.62 -4.49 -0.25
C TRP A 92 14.47 -3.88 -1.36
N PHE A 93 14.88 -2.62 -1.19
CA PHE A 93 15.48 -1.80 -2.23
C PHE A 93 16.88 -1.34 -1.85
N THR A 94 17.62 -0.83 -2.83
CA THR A 94 18.99 -0.37 -2.68
C THR A 94 19.08 1.15 -2.70
N VAL A 95 20.13 1.70 -2.08
CA VAL A 95 20.39 3.14 -2.09
C VAL A 95 20.41 3.68 -3.53
N GLY A 96 19.65 4.74 -3.76
CA GLY A 96 19.48 5.36 -5.07
C GLY A 96 18.22 4.93 -5.82
N ASP A 97 17.60 3.81 -5.43
CA ASP A 97 16.32 3.38 -5.97
C ASP A 97 15.22 4.42 -5.72
N ILE A 98 14.28 4.48 -6.67
CA ILE A 98 13.11 5.35 -6.60
C ILE A 98 11.89 4.43 -6.59
N ILE A 99 11.12 4.50 -5.51
CA ILE A 99 9.85 3.80 -5.36
C ILE A 99 8.74 4.76 -5.74
N SER A 100 7.81 4.33 -6.59
CA SER A 100 6.61 5.10 -6.91
C SER A 100 5.35 4.57 -6.22
N VAL A 101 4.37 5.44 -6.06
CA VAL A 101 2.98 5.09 -5.77
C VAL A 101 2.09 5.97 -6.62
N VAL A 102 1.00 5.41 -7.16
CA VAL A 102 -0.06 6.21 -7.76
C VAL A 102 -1.18 6.36 -6.75
N THR A 103 -1.56 7.60 -6.47
CA THR A 103 -2.68 7.91 -5.57
C THR A 103 -3.55 8.99 -6.19
N PHE A 104 -4.65 9.33 -5.51
CA PHE A 104 -5.52 10.42 -5.95
C PHE A 104 -4.74 11.74 -6.05
N GLN A 105 -5.14 12.60 -6.97
CA GLN A 105 -4.51 13.90 -7.13
C GLN A 105 -4.76 14.81 -5.91
N ASP A 106 -3.91 15.82 -5.71
CA ASP A 106 -4.14 16.86 -4.72
C ASP A 106 -5.54 17.49 -4.79
N GLY A 107 -6.15 17.71 -3.63
CA GLY A 107 -7.52 18.21 -3.48
C GLY A 107 -8.61 17.13 -3.52
N ASP A 108 -8.29 15.88 -3.88
CA ASP A 108 -9.26 14.79 -3.85
C ASP A 108 -9.59 14.35 -2.41
N PRO A 109 -10.87 14.38 -1.97
CA PRO A 109 -11.23 13.98 -0.61
C PRO A 109 -10.84 12.54 -0.24
N LYS A 110 -10.85 11.61 -1.21
CA LYS A 110 -10.43 10.21 -0.99
C LYS A 110 -8.91 10.11 -0.82
N GLY A 111 -8.18 11.03 -1.46
CA GLY A 111 -6.71 11.11 -1.42
C GLY A 111 -6.13 11.69 -0.14
N ILE A 112 -6.86 12.56 0.57
CA ILE A 112 -6.30 13.33 1.68
C ILE A 112 -5.55 12.46 2.71
N PRO A 113 -6.12 11.35 3.23
CA PRO A 113 -5.42 10.55 4.23
C PRO A 113 -4.18 9.83 3.67
N ALA A 114 -4.26 9.30 2.45
CA ALA A 114 -3.18 8.57 1.81
C ALA A 114 -2.02 9.51 1.46
N ARG A 115 -2.30 10.64 0.80
CA ARG A 115 -1.31 11.67 0.45
C ARG A 115 -0.57 12.19 1.68
N ALA A 116 -1.29 12.53 2.75
CA ALA A 116 -0.68 12.96 4.01
C ALA A 116 0.26 11.89 4.59
N CYS A 117 -0.12 10.62 4.51
CA CYS A 117 0.74 9.51 4.94
C CYS A 117 1.99 9.38 4.07
N TYR A 118 1.86 9.42 2.74
CA TYR A 118 3.00 9.31 1.82
C TYR A 118 3.99 10.45 2.01
N HIS A 119 3.53 11.70 2.10
CA HIS A 119 4.40 12.84 2.40
C HIS A 119 5.11 12.70 3.76
N ALA A 120 4.40 12.25 4.80
CA ALA A 120 5.01 12.00 6.10
C ALA A 120 6.05 10.85 6.10
N CYS A 121 6.01 9.99 5.08
CA CYS A 121 7.00 8.93 4.84
C CYS A 121 8.10 9.34 3.85
N GLY A 122 8.10 10.58 3.36
CA GLY A 122 9.14 11.12 2.48
C GLY A 122 8.85 11.02 0.99
N PHE A 123 7.65 10.58 0.58
CA PHE A 123 7.26 10.66 -0.83
C PHE A 123 7.03 12.13 -1.24
N ALA A 124 7.54 12.49 -2.40
CA ALA A 124 7.29 13.76 -3.06
C ALA A 124 6.30 13.58 -4.19
N ASP A 125 5.50 14.62 -4.44
CA ASP A 125 4.64 14.69 -5.63
C ASP A 125 5.48 14.68 -6.91
N ASP A 126 5.03 13.92 -7.90
CA ASP A 126 5.62 13.82 -9.24
C ASP A 126 4.50 14.05 -10.29
N GLU A 127 4.65 13.47 -11.48
CA GLU A 127 3.74 13.59 -12.61
C GLU A 127 2.26 13.32 -12.26
N LYS A 128 1.39 14.17 -12.82
CA LYS A 128 -0.06 13.94 -12.84
C LYS A 128 -0.39 12.99 -13.98
N LEU A 129 -1.31 12.08 -13.74
CA LEU A 129 -1.72 11.06 -14.69
C LEU A 129 -3.20 10.73 -14.53
N THR A 130 -3.74 9.99 -15.50
CA THR A 130 -5.13 9.51 -15.44
C THR A 130 -5.10 8.00 -15.35
N VAL A 131 -5.73 7.43 -14.31
CA VAL A 131 -5.88 5.98 -14.15
C VAL A 131 -7.37 5.67 -14.06
N PHE A 132 -7.86 4.78 -14.93
CA PHE A 132 -9.29 4.46 -15.06
C PHE A 132 -10.19 5.69 -15.19
N GLU A 133 -9.81 6.64 -16.06
CA GLU A 133 -10.52 7.92 -16.27
C GLU A 133 -10.59 8.84 -15.03
N TYR A 134 -9.83 8.51 -13.97
CA TYR A 134 -9.76 9.28 -12.74
C TYR A 134 -8.44 10.08 -12.65
N PRO A 135 -8.47 11.35 -12.24
CA PRO A 135 -7.27 12.14 -12.03
C PRO A 135 -6.47 11.63 -10.83
N CYS A 136 -5.25 11.18 -11.11
CA CYS A 136 -4.32 10.64 -10.15
C CYS A 136 -3.00 11.43 -10.19
N GLN A 137 -2.16 11.15 -9.21
CA GLN A 137 -0.82 11.69 -9.13
C GLN A 137 0.14 10.60 -8.69
N LYS A 138 1.25 10.50 -9.43
CA LYS A 138 2.38 9.69 -9.03
C LYS A 138 3.11 10.44 -7.94
N MET A 139 3.55 9.70 -6.93
CA MET A 139 4.45 10.19 -5.91
C MET A 139 5.66 9.28 -5.85
N VAL A 140 6.82 9.84 -5.54
CA VAL A 140 8.10 9.11 -5.56
C VAL A 140 8.85 9.25 -4.24
N PHE A 141 9.47 8.17 -3.80
CA PHE A 141 10.33 8.09 -2.64
C PHE A 141 11.71 7.56 -3.05
N ARG A 142 12.77 8.29 -2.73
CA ARG A 142 14.15 7.89 -3.03
C ARG A 142 14.77 7.20 -1.81
N ILE A 143 15.32 6.01 -1.99
CA ILE A 143 16.11 5.33 -0.95
C ILE A 143 17.42 6.08 -0.76
N LEU A 144 17.66 6.55 0.47
CA LEU A 144 18.85 7.35 0.82
C LEU A 144 19.88 6.58 1.65
N HIS A 145 19.47 5.53 2.36
CA HIS A 145 20.30 4.70 3.23
C HIS A 145 19.76 3.28 3.31
#